data_AF-A0A2D6N9U9-F1
#
_entry.id   AF-A0A2D6N9U9-F1
#
_cell.length_a   1.000
_cell.length_b   1.000
_cell.length_c   1.000
_cell.angle_alpha   90.00
_cell.angle_beta   90.00
_cell.angle_gamma   90.00
#
_symmetry.space_group_name_H-M   'P 1'
#
loop_
_entity.id
_entity.type
_entity.pdbx_description
1 polymer ?
#
loop_
_entity_poly.entity_id
_entity_poly.type
_entity_poly.pdbx_seq_one_letter_code
_entity_poly.pdbx_strand_id
1 'polypeptide(L)'
;MMIRSVASVEELKAVQGQLAELYGWTSSRRERDLAALLEQFGRDPGLMLVAETARSLRGAVFASDRGQDGTLLLTHVGVFPRHQRTGVGSALWAEMEQRARKRGKGRLLLGAVQGAELFYLNL
;
A
#
# COMPACT_ATOMS: atom_id res chain seq x y z
N MET A 1 5.69 -15.09 7.00
CA MET A 1 5.15 -13.74 6.78
C MET A 1 3.84 -13.91 6.03
N MET A 2 2.79 -13.19 6.42
CA MET A 2 1.48 -13.25 5.77
C MET A 2 1.19 -11.91 5.11
N ILE A 3 0.61 -11.93 3.91
CA ILE A 3 0.04 -10.74 3.27
C ILE A 3 -1.46 -10.93 3.22
N ARG A 4 -2.20 -9.91 3.67
CA ARG A 4 -3.67 -9.93 3.68
C ARG A 4 -4.23 -8.55 3.44
N SER A 5 -5.53 -8.50 3.17
CA SER A 5 -6.25 -7.23 3.19
C SER A 5 -6.27 -6.66 4.61
N VAL A 6 -6.34 -5.34 4.70
CA VAL A 6 -6.78 -4.64 5.91
C VAL A 6 -8.19 -5.14 6.28
N ALA A 7 -8.39 -5.49 7.54
CA ALA A 7 -9.57 -6.18 8.04
C ALA A 7 -10.68 -5.24 8.50
N SER A 8 -10.34 -4.00 8.90
CA SER A 8 -11.33 -3.03 9.36
C SER A 8 -10.89 -1.58 9.15
N VAL A 9 -11.82 -0.65 9.34
CA VAL A 9 -11.56 0.78 9.29
C VAL A 9 -10.59 1.21 10.41
N GLU A 10 -10.68 0.61 11.59
CA GLU A 10 -9.77 0.87 12.71
C GLU A 10 -8.34 0.45 12.35
N GLU A 11 -8.18 -0.73 11.73
CA GLU A 11 -6.89 -1.17 11.25
C GLU A 11 -6.36 -0.24 10.15
N LEU A 12 -7.20 0.17 9.19
CA LEU A 12 -6.81 1.12 8.14
C LEU A 12 -6.26 2.42 8.74
N LYS A 13 -6.97 2.98 9.72
CA LYS A 13 -6.55 4.20 10.44
C LYS A 13 -5.19 4.00 11.14
N ALA A 14 -4.99 2.84 11.77
CA ALA A 14 -3.74 2.52 12.46
C ALA A 14 -2.56 2.36 11.49
N VAL A 15 -2.76 1.67 10.37
CA VAL A 15 -1.73 1.48 9.33
C VAL A 15 -1.41 2.81 8.64
N GLN A 16 -2.42 3.60 8.32
CA GLN A 16 -2.25 4.95 7.74
C GLN A 16 -1.47 5.87 8.68
N GLY A 17 -1.72 5.79 9.98
CA GLY A 17 -0.94 6.51 10.98
C GLY A 17 0.55 6.18 10.93
N GLN A 18 0.88 4.88 10.91
CA GLN A 18 2.28 4.45 10.82
C GLN A 18 2.94 4.82 9.48
N LEU A 19 2.19 4.78 8.37
CA LEU A 19 2.67 5.26 7.07
C LEU A 19 2.90 6.77 7.07
N ALA A 20 1.99 7.54 7.66
CA ALA A 20 2.12 8.99 7.78
C ALA A 20 3.35 9.38 8.61
N GLU A 21 3.63 8.65 9.69
CA GLU A 21 4.86 8.79 10.47
C GLU A 21 6.10 8.43 9.65
N LEU A 22 6.06 7.31 8.91
CA LEU A 22 7.15 6.87 8.03
C LEU A 22 7.50 7.92 6.96
N TYR A 23 6.49 8.58 6.39
CA TYR A 23 6.68 9.60 5.37
C TYR A 23 6.88 11.02 5.92
N GLY A 24 6.80 11.23 7.24
CA GLY A 24 6.92 12.56 7.85
C GLY A 24 5.80 13.51 7.45
N TRP A 25 4.57 13.02 7.29
CA TRP A 25 3.45 13.86 6.86
C TRP A 25 2.91 14.79 7.96
N THR A 26 2.46 15.97 7.55
CA THR A 26 1.74 16.89 8.42
C THR A 26 0.32 16.38 8.73
N SER A 27 -0.27 16.84 9.84
CA SER A 27 -1.63 16.45 10.24
C SER A 27 -2.68 16.72 9.16
N SER A 28 -2.63 17.89 8.50
CA SER A 28 -3.60 18.24 7.45
C SER A 28 -3.46 17.37 6.20
N ARG A 29 -2.24 16.93 5.86
CA ARG A 29 -2.02 15.94 4.79
C ARG A 29 -2.56 14.57 5.20
N ARG A 30 -2.28 14.15 6.43
CA ARG A 30 -2.73 12.86 6.99
C ARG A 30 -4.26 12.74 6.98
N GLU A 31 -4.99 13.80 7.32
CA GLU A 31 -6.45 13.81 7.35
C GLU A 31 -7.07 13.67 5.95
N ARG A 32 -6.60 14.47 4.98
CA ARG A 32 -7.07 14.37 3.59
C ARG A 32 -6.80 12.99 2.98
N ASP A 33 -5.62 12.46 3.27
CA ASP A 33 -5.20 11.15 2.83
C ASP A 33 -6.07 10.04 3.42
N LEU A 34 -6.33 10.08 4.74
CA LEU A 34 -7.20 9.12 5.40
C LEU A 34 -8.63 9.16 4.84
N ALA A 35 -9.18 10.34 4.56
CA ALA A 35 -10.50 10.45 3.93
C ALA A 35 -10.55 9.74 2.57
N ALA A 36 -9.55 9.96 1.71
CA ALA A 36 -9.45 9.29 0.42
C ALA A 36 -9.31 7.76 0.56
N LEU A 37 -8.56 7.29 1.57
CA LEU A 37 -8.43 5.87 1.87
C LEU A 37 -9.73 5.25 2.38
N LEU A 38 -10.50 5.95 3.21
CA LEU A 38 -11.80 5.44 3.68
C LEU A 38 -12.78 5.25 2.53
N GLU A 39 -12.83 6.20 1.58
CA GLU A 39 -13.63 6.05 0.37
C GLU A 39 -13.16 4.89 -0.52
N GLN A 40 -11.84 4.69 -0.63
CA GLN A 40 -11.30 3.58 -1.39
C GLN A 40 -11.58 2.23 -0.70
N PHE A 41 -11.49 2.19 0.63
CA PHE A 41 -11.76 0.98 1.41
C PHE A 41 -13.22 0.57 1.28
N GLY A 42 -14.16 1.53 1.28
CA GLY A 42 -15.57 1.25 1.03
C GLY A 42 -15.85 0.67 -0.37
N ARG A 43 -15.00 0.98 -1.36
CA ARG A 43 -15.14 0.48 -2.75
C ARG A 43 -14.48 -0.89 -2.95
N ASP A 44 -13.24 -1.04 -2.52
CA ASP A 44 -12.49 -2.28 -2.68
C ASP A 44 -11.42 -2.44 -1.57
N PRO A 45 -11.79 -3.05 -0.43
CA PRO A 45 -10.83 -3.38 0.63
C PRO A 45 -9.70 -4.29 0.15
N GLY A 46 -9.92 -5.05 -0.92
CA GLY A 46 -8.94 -5.98 -1.46
C GLY A 46 -7.73 -5.31 -2.09
N LEU A 47 -7.77 -3.99 -2.31
CA LEU A 47 -6.64 -3.17 -2.76
C LEU A 47 -5.86 -2.50 -1.62
N MET A 48 -6.19 -2.85 -0.37
CA MET A 48 -5.47 -2.34 0.81
C MET A 48 -4.79 -3.49 1.52
N LEU A 49 -3.49 -3.65 1.29
CA LEU A 49 -2.72 -4.79 1.77
C LEU A 49 -1.78 -4.42 2.90
N VAL A 50 -1.63 -5.37 3.82
CA VAL A 50 -0.64 -5.34 4.87
C VAL A 50 0.20 -6.60 4.83
N ALA A 51 1.50 -6.45 5.11
CA ALA A 51 2.39 -7.57 5.39
C ALA A 51 2.60 -7.64 6.90
N GLU A 52 2.43 -8.82 7.49
CA GLU A 52 2.60 -9.02 8.93
C GLU A 52 3.23 -10.36 9.27
N THR A 53 3.61 -10.45 10.54
CA THR A 53 3.96 -11.69 11.25
C THR A 53 3.09 -11.77 12.50
N ALA A 54 3.06 -12.92 13.17
CA ALA A 54 2.32 -13.08 14.42
C ALA A 54 2.64 -12.03 15.51
N ARG A 55 3.77 -11.33 15.39
CA ARG A 55 4.26 -10.36 16.39
C ARG A 55 4.21 -8.90 15.94
N SER A 56 4.05 -8.61 14.64
CA SER A 56 4.18 -7.24 14.14
C SER A 56 3.78 -7.08 12.67
N LEU A 57 3.23 -5.90 12.39
CA LEU A 57 3.05 -5.33 11.07
C LEU A 57 4.43 -4.96 10.48
N ARG A 58 4.66 -5.31 9.21
CA ARG A 58 5.95 -5.19 8.52
C ARG A 58 5.94 -4.13 7.42
N GLY A 59 4.79 -3.87 6.82
CA GLY A 59 4.61 -2.88 5.78
C GLY A 59 3.19 -2.92 5.20
N ALA A 60 2.92 -2.03 4.25
CA ALA A 60 1.63 -1.93 3.60
C ALA A 60 1.76 -1.44 2.15
N VAL A 61 0.81 -1.85 1.31
CA VAL A 61 0.60 -1.30 -0.03
C VAL A 61 -0.88 -1.05 -0.27
N PHE A 62 -1.24 0.19 -0.60
CA PHE A 62 -2.60 0.61 -0.90
C PHE A 62 -2.68 1.06 -2.34
N ALA A 63 -3.75 0.65 -3.03
CA ALA A 63 -4.03 1.05 -4.40
C ALA A 63 -5.46 1.57 -4.53
N SER A 64 -5.67 2.39 -5.56
CA SER A 64 -6.98 2.85 -6.00
C SER A 64 -7.19 2.51 -7.48
N ASP A 65 -8.40 2.08 -7.81
CA ASP A 65 -8.85 1.95 -9.19
C ASP A 65 -9.50 3.27 -9.59
N ARG A 66 -8.86 4.00 -10.50
CA ARG A 66 -9.38 5.28 -11.03
C ARG A 66 -10.23 5.07 -12.28
N GLY A 67 -10.52 3.82 -12.67
CA GLY A 67 -11.37 3.50 -13.81
C GLY A 67 -10.71 3.72 -15.18
N GLN A 68 -9.43 4.06 -15.21
CA GLN A 68 -8.70 4.39 -16.44
C GLN A 68 -7.89 3.19 -16.93
N ASP A 69 -8.08 2.83 -18.21
CA ASP A 69 -7.17 2.02 -19.04
C ASP A 69 -6.56 0.78 -18.38
N GLY A 70 -7.35 0.07 -17.57
CA GLY A 70 -6.85 -1.13 -16.88
C GLY A 70 -5.70 -0.88 -15.90
N THR A 71 -5.59 0.34 -15.35
CA THR A 71 -4.50 0.77 -14.47
C THR A 71 -4.98 0.92 -13.02
N LEU A 72 -4.19 0.40 -12.07
CA LEU A 72 -4.32 0.74 -10.66
C LEU A 72 -3.24 1.75 -10.25
N LEU A 73 -3.64 2.77 -9.50
CA LEU A 73 -2.72 3.73 -8.90
C LEU A 73 -2.37 3.27 -7.49
N LEU A 74 -1.10 2.92 -7.24
CA LEU A 74 -0.57 2.69 -5.90
C LEU A 74 -0.44 4.03 -5.18
N THR A 75 -1.26 4.24 -4.16
CA THR A 75 -1.28 5.49 -3.39
C THR A 75 -0.23 5.47 -2.30
N HIS A 76 0.02 4.32 -1.67
CA HIS A 76 1.03 4.16 -0.63
C HIS A 76 1.76 2.84 -0.75
N VAL A 77 3.08 2.87 -0.61
CA VAL A 77 3.94 1.68 -0.55
C VAL A 77 5.02 1.92 0.50
N GLY A 78 4.95 1.20 1.62
CA GLY A 78 5.89 1.40 2.72
C GLY A 78 6.26 0.10 3.42
N VAL A 79 7.57 -0.10 3.66
CA VAL A 79 8.10 -1.13 4.56
C VAL A 79 8.67 -0.44 5.78
N PHE A 80 8.23 -0.84 6.97
CA PHE A 80 8.67 -0.17 8.20
C PHE A 80 10.16 -0.40 8.46
N PRO A 81 10.88 0.57 9.06
CA PRO A 81 12.35 0.61 9.03
C PRO A 81 13.05 -0.67 9.49
N ARG A 82 12.53 -1.33 10.54
CA ARG A 82 13.08 -2.58 11.09
C ARG A 82 12.92 -3.80 10.19
N HIS A 83 12.25 -3.66 9.04
CA HIS A 83 11.85 -4.75 8.16
C HIS A 83 12.27 -4.51 6.70
N GLN A 84 12.95 -3.39 6.43
CA GLN A 84 13.48 -3.09 5.10
C GLN A 84 14.60 -4.07 4.72
N ARG A 85 14.81 -4.24 3.40
CA ARG A 85 15.81 -5.16 2.83
C ARG A 85 15.65 -6.64 3.24
N THR A 86 14.44 -7.03 3.68
CA THR A 86 14.11 -8.43 4.03
C THR A 86 13.11 -9.08 3.07
N GLY A 87 12.87 -8.47 1.90
CA GLY A 87 11.96 -8.98 0.87
C GLY A 87 10.48 -8.61 1.05
N VAL A 88 10.11 -7.90 2.12
CA VAL A 88 8.72 -7.50 2.39
C VAL A 88 8.11 -6.67 1.25
N GLY A 89 8.86 -5.70 0.73
CA GLY A 89 8.41 -4.83 -0.36
C GLY A 89 8.08 -5.61 -1.64
N SER A 90 9.00 -6.49 -2.06
CA SER A 90 8.79 -7.34 -3.24
C SER A 90 7.60 -8.29 -3.06
N ALA A 91 7.40 -8.84 -1.85
CA ALA A 91 6.26 -9.70 -1.59
C ALA A 91 4.92 -8.94 -1.65
N LEU A 92 4.86 -7.72 -1.07
CA LEU A 92 3.69 -6.85 -1.16
C LEU A 92 3.38 -6.47 -2.61
N TRP A 93 4.42 -6.18 -3.40
CA TRP A 93 4.28 -5.87 -4.82
C TRP A 93 3.70 -7.06 -5.60
N ALA A 94 4.27 -8.25 -5.44
CA ALA A 94 3.81 -9.45 -6.14
C ALA A 94 2.34 -9.79 -5.82
N GLU A 95 1.93 -9.67 -4.55
CA GLU A 95 0.53 -9.85 -4.17
C GLU A 95 -0.38 -8.80 -4.83
N MET A 96 0.04 -7.53 -4.84
CA MET A 96 -0.72 -6.46 -5.49
C MET A 96 -0.88 -6.70 -6.99
N GLU A 97 0.17 -7.12 -7.69
CA GLU A 97 0.08 -7.51 -9.10
C GLU A 97 -0.91 -8.65 -9.32
N GLN A 98 -0.86 -9.69 -8.49
CA GLN A 98 -1.79 -10.81 -8.60
C GLN A 98 -3.25 -10.32 -8.44
N ARG A 99 -3.49 -9.41 -7.48
CA ARG A 99 -4.80 -8.81 -7.24
C ARG A 99 -5.25 -7.87 -8.35
N ALA A 100 -4.33 -7.14 -8.96
CA ALA A 100 -4.58 -6.32 -10.12
C ALA A 100 -5.01 -7.18 -11.32
N ARG A 101 -4.26 -8.25 -11.61
CA ARG A 101 -4.59 -9.20 -12.70
C ARG A 101 -5.97 -9.84 -12.52
N LYS A 102 -6.31 -10.25 -11.29
CA LYS A 102 -7.66 -10.77 -10.96
C LYS A 102 -8.79 -9.77 -11.20
N ARG A 103 -8.48 -8.47 -11.25
CA ARG A 103 -9.42 -7.37 -11.57
C ARG A 103 -9.37 -6.92 -13.03
N GLY A 104 -8.68 -7.67 -13.89
CA GLY A 104 -8.48 -7.28 -15.29
C GLY A 104 -7.60 -6.03 -15.45
N LYS A 105 -6.76 -5.72 -14.45
CA LYS A 105 -5.86 -4.57 -14.48
C LYS A 105 -4.47 -5.05 -14.89
N GLY A 106 -3.98 -4.52 -16.02
CA GLY A 106 -2.70 -4.91 -16.61
C GLY A 106 -1.55 -3.95 -16.27
N ARG A 107 -1.83 -2.85 -15.56
CA ARG A 107 -0.84 -1.81 -15.26
C ARG A 107 -0.94 -1.36 -13.81
N LEU A 108 0.22 -1.11 -13.20
CA LEU A 108 0.35 -0.42 -11.93
C LEU A 108 1.07 0.90 -12.18
N LEU A 109 0.53 1.98 -11.64
CA LEU A 109 1.14 3.30 -11.64
C LEU A 109 1.49 3.69 -10.21
N LEU A 110 2.66 4.30 -10.01
CA LEU A 110 3.04 4.88 -8.72
C LEU A 110 3.86 6.16 -8.93
N GLY A 111 3.86 7.02 -7.90
CA GLY A 111 4.91 8.01 -7.71
C GLY A 111 5.97 7.44 -6.78
N ALA A 112 7.25 7.56 -7.14
CA ALA A 112 8.36 7.18 -6.28
C ALA A 112 9.02 8.44 -5.69
N VAL A 113 9.45 8.35 -4.43
CA VAL A 113 10.38 9.34 -3.85
C VAL A 113 11.78 9.11 -4.39
N GLN A 114 12.58 10.17 -4.43
CA GLN A 114 13.97 10.08 -4.89
C GLN A 114 14.75 9.05 -4.06
N GLY A 115 15.41 8.11 -4.73
CA GLY A 115 16.15 6.99 -4.14
C GLY A 115 15.37 5.67 -4.08
N ALA A 116 14.06 5.65 -4.34
CA ALA A 116 13.26 4.43 -4.43
C ALA A 116 13.17 3.87 -5.86
N GLU A 117 13.64 4.60 -6.87
CA GLU A 117 13.49 4.23 -8.28
C GLU A 117 14.17 2.90 -8.60
N LEU A 118 15.40 2.70 -8.10
CA LEU A 118 16.15 1.46 -8.30
C LEU A 118 15.45 0.25 -7.71
N PHE A 119 14.64 0.41 -6.65
CA PHE A 119 13.84 -0.71 -6.16
C PHE A 119 12.82 -1.13 -7.20
N TYR A 120 12.03 -0.18 -7.74
CA TYR A 120 10.96 -0.49 -8.69
C TYR A 120 11.46 -0.90 -10.07
N LEU A 121 12.63 -0.42 -10.51
CA LEU A 121 13.24 -0.81 -11.78
C LEU A 121 13.83 -2.23 -11.77
N ASN A 122 13.99 -2.84 -10.60
CA ASN A 122 14.54 -4.20 -10.42
C ASN A 122 13.51 -5.22 -9.92
N LEU A 123 12.21 -4.88 -9.96
CA LEU A 123 11.11 -5.79 -9.59
C LEU A 123 10.74 -6.76 -10.72
#